data_AF-A0A6B3H937-F1
#
_entry.id   AF-A0A6B3H937-F1
#
_cell.length_a   1.000
_cell.length_b   1.000
_cell.length_c   1.000
_cell.angle_alpha   90.00
_cell.angle_beta   90.00
_cell.angle_gamma   90.00
#
_symmetry.space_group_name_H-M   'P 1'
#
loop_
_entity.id
_entity.type
_entity.pdbx_description
1 polymer ?
#
loop_
_entity_poly.entity_id
_entity_poly.type
_entity_poly.pdbx_seq_one_letter_code
_entity_poly.pdbx_strand_id
1 'polypeptide(L)'
;VDIIGMDSYDQPPGESFDDQINDPYGLQKHVDFAAERGKPISFPEWGLFRNGDNPEYMRRMLDWIDRHQPLYQTITDYCPHGVWQCKSNPRSSRVFRTKLAEMAA
;
A
#
# COMPACT_ATOMS: atom_id res chain seq x y z
N VAL A 1 20.75 -3.32 -8.51
CA VAL A 1 19.35 -3.30 -8.02
C VAL A 1 18.49 -3.96 -9.08
N ASP A 2 17.75 -4.99 -8.68
CA ASP A 2 16.95 -5.81 -9.59
C ASP A 2 15.46 -5.44 -9.55
N ILE A 3 14.96 -5.01 -8.39
CA ILE A 3 13.58 -4.58 -8.15
C ILE A 3 13.66 -3.26 -7.37
N ILE A 4 12.86 -2.27 -7.75
CA ILE A 4 12.77 -1.01 -7.01
C ILE A 4 11.66 -1.16 -5.96
N GLY A 5 12.03 -1.24 -4.69
CA GLY A 5 11.08 -1.38 -3.57
C GLY A 5 10.66 -0.03 -2.96
N MET A 6 9.47 0.01 -2.36
CA MET A 6 9.00 1.12 -1.54
C MET A 6 8.21 0.62 -0.33
N ASP A 7 8.50 1.21 0.82
CA ASP A 7 7.72 1.01 2.03
C ASP A 7 6.69 2.14 2.16
N SER A 8 5.41 1.82 2.38
CA SER A 8 4.33 2.81 2.42
C SER A 8 3.34 2.56 3.56
N TYR A 9 3.07 3.59 4.35
CA TYR A 9 2.16 3.51 5.50
C TYR A 9 1.22 4.70 5.56
N ASP A 10 0.06 4.53 6.19
CA ASP A 10 -0.85 5.65 6.49
C ASP A 10 -0.37 6.49 7.69
N GLN A 11 0.74 7.21 7.48
CA GLN A 11 1.30 8.12 8.47
C GLN A 11 1.82 9.40 7.81
N PRO A 12 1.95 10.51 8.59
CA PRO A 12 2.62 11.71 8.12
C PRO A 12 4.13 11.52 7.84
N PRO A 13 4.72 12.29 6.90
CA PRO A 13 4.05 13.23 5.99
C PRO A 13 3.20 12.49 4.95
N GLY A 14 2.08 13.08 4.52
CA GLY A 14 1.08 12.45 3.67
C GLY A 14 -0.26 12.26 4.39
N GLU A 15 -1.00 13.37 4.57
CA GLU A 15 -2.28 13.36 5.29
C GLU A 15 -3.38 12.65 4.50
N SER A 16 -3.32 12.73 3.17
CA SER A 16 -4.17 12.00 2.24
C SER A 16 -3.36 11.03 1.38
N PHE A 17 -4.05 10.07 0.75
CA PHE A 17 -3.41 9.18 -0.22
C PHE A 17 -2.90 9.95 -1.44
N ASP A 18 -3.55 11.06 -1.83
CA ASP A 18 -3.07 11.88 -2.95
C ASP A 18 -1.76 12.58 -2.62
N ASP A 19 -1.54 12.97 -1.36
CA ASP A 19 -0.23 13.49 -0.93
C ASP A 19 0.85 12.41 -1.08
N GLN A 20 0.56 11.16 -0.67
CA GLN A 20 1.51 10.06 -0.85
C GLN A 20 1.83 9.76 -2.33
N ILE A 21 0.90 10.01 -3.25
CA ILE A 21 1.17 9.91 -4.69
C ILE A 21 2.09 11.04 -5.15
N ASN A 22 1.75 12.27 -4.77
CA ASN A 22 2.31 13.50 -5.34
C ASN A 22 3.57 14.01 -4.63
N ASP A 23 3.90 13.46 -3.47
CA ASP A 23 5.13 13.80 -2.74
C ASP A 23 6.37 13.63 -3.66
N PRO A 24 7.44 14.43 -3.46
CA PRO A 24 8.61 14.41 -4.34
C PRO A 24 9.26 13.04 -4.53
N TYR A 25 9.10 12.16 -3.55
CA TYR A 25 9.55 10.76 -3.56
C TYR A 25 8.41 9.78 -3.28
N GLY A 26 7.18 10.19 -3.59
CA GLY A 26 5.95 9.43 -3.35
C GLY A 26 5.73 8.29 -4.34
N LEU A 27 4.53 7.70 -4.29
CA LEU A 27 4.15 6.51 -5.05
C LEU A 27 4.32 6.70 -6.56
N GLN A 28 3.98 7.88 -7.11
CA GLN A 28 4.15 8.12 -8.54
C GLN A 28 5.63 8.16 -8.91
N LYS A 29 6.46 8.84 -8.11
CA LYS A 29 7.88 8.94 -8.39
C LYS A 29 8.57 7.57 -8.37
N HIS A 30 8.13 6.68 -7.48
CA HIS A 30 8.60 5.29 -7.41
C HIS A 30 8.30 4.52 -8.69
N VAL A 31 7.06 4.56 -9.16
CA VAL A 31 6.64 3.92 -10.41
C VAL A 31 7.42 4.47 -11.60
N ASP A 32 7.48 5.80 -11.73
CA ASP A 32 8.14 6.47 -12.85
C ASP A 32 9.64 6.13 -12.91
N PHE A 33 10.30 6.19 -11.75
CA PHE A 33 11.72 5.87 -11.66
C PHE A 33 12.01 4.42 -12.05
N ALA A 34 11.17 3.47 -11.63
CA ALA A 34 11.33 2.07 -12.00
C ALA A 34 11.12 1.86 -13.51
N ALA A 35 10.10 2.52 -14.08
CA ALA A 35 9.82 2.48 -15.52
C ALA A 35 10.97 3.06 -16.36
N GLU A 36 11.52 4.22 -15.97
CA GLU A 36 12.69 4.84 -16.60
C GLU A 36 13.92 3.92 -16.65
N ARG A 37 14.03 2.98 -15.69
CA ARG A 37 15.13 2.02 -15.59
C ARG A 37 14.80 0.65 -16.16
N GLY A 38 13.59 0.43 -16.66
CA GLY A 38 13.13 -0.87 -17.12
C GLY A 38 13.18 -1.93 -16.01
N LYS A 39 12.82 -1.55 -14.79
CA LYS A 39 12.84 -2.43 -13.60
C LYS A 39 11.43 -2.64 -13.05
N PRO A 40 11.12 -3.84 -12.53
CA PRO A 40 9.88 -4.05 -11.79
C PRO A 40 9.88 -3.27 -10.48
N ILE A 41 8.68 -2.96 -9.97
CA ILE A 41 8.47 -2.43 -8.63
C ILE A 41 8.07 -3.53 -7.64
N SER A 42 8.25 -3.26 -6.36
CA SER A 42 7.64 -4.02 -5.26
C SER A 42 7.22 -3.12 -4.11
N PHE A 43 6.27 -3.59 -3.31
CA PHE A 43 5.96 -3.00 -2.00
C PHE A 43 6.35 -4.00 -0.90
N PRO A 44 7.65 -4.08 -0.55
CA PRO A 44 8.13 -5.01 0.47
C PRO A 44 7.58 -4.71 1.87
N GLU A 45 7.05 -3.52 2.08
CA GLU A 45 6.30 -3.23 3.29
C GLU A 45 5.19 -2.22 3.01
N TRP A 46 3.95 -2.54 3.41
CA TRP A 46 2.90 -1.53 3.44
C TRP A 46 1.79 -1.86 4.44
N GLY A 47 1.05 -0.87 4.90
CA GLY A 47 -0.10 -1.13 5.76
C GLY A 47 -0.55 0.07 6.60
N LEU A 48 -1.28 -0.25 7.68
CA LEU A 48 -1.72 0.75 8.64
C LEU A 48 -0.59 1.08 9.62
N PHE A 49 -0.62 2.26 10.22
CA PHE A 49 0.33 2.73 11.20
C PHE A 49 -0.29 3.78 12.13
N ARG A 50 -0.01 5.07 11.94
CA ARG A 50 -0.41 6.15 12.86
C ARG A 50 -1.87 6.54 12.74
N ASN A 51 -2.50 6.34 11.59
CA ASN A 51 -3.89 6.74 11.36
C ASN A 51 -4.92 5.63 11.74
N GLY A 52 -4.46 4.47 12.21
CA GLY A 52 -5.31 3.42 12.80
C GLY A 52 -6.21 2.71 11.78
N ASP A 53 -7.47 2.45 12.14
CA ASP A 53 -8.45 1.77 11.29
C ASP A 53 -8.89 2.66 10.11
N ASN A 54 -8.04 2.75 9.08
CA ASN A 54 -8.17 3.61 7.92
C ASN A 54 -8.57 2.86 6.64
N PRO A 55 -9.88 2.67 6.39
CA PRO A 55 -10.36 1.93 5.23
C PRO A 55 -10.11 2.64 3.89
N GLU A 56 -9.89 3.96 3.90
CA GLU A 56 -9.61 4.73 2.69
C GLU A 56 -8.23 4.40 2.15
N TYR A 57 -7.21 4.52 3.00
CA TYR A 57 -5.83 4.15 2.63
C TYR A 57 -5.76 2.70 2.14
N MET A 58 -6.39 1.77 2.88
CA MET A 58 -6.41 0.35 2.51
C MET A 58 -6.99 0.13 1.11
N ARG A 59 -8.11 0.78 0.78
CA ARG A 59 -8.73 0.66 -0.54
C ARG A 59 -7.82 1.20 -1.64
N ARG A 60 -7.30 2.41 -1.42
CA ARG A 60 -6.52 3.13 -2.43
C ARG A 60 -5.15 2.51 -2.67
N MET A 61 -4.52 1.95 -1.64
CA MET A 61 -3.26 1.21 -1.82
C MET A 61 -3.49 -0.07 -2.61
N LEU A 62 -4.58 -0.80 -2.34
CA LEU A 62 -4.94 -1.99 -3.12
C LEU A 62 -5.29 -1.63 -4.57
N ASP A 63 -6.01 -0.53 -4.82
CA ASP A 63 -6.26 -0.02 -6.17
C ASP A 63 -4.97 0.39 -6.89
N TRP A 64 -4.00 0.94 -6.15
CA TRP A 64 -2.69 1.31 -6.68
C TRP A 64 -1.86 0.08 -7.06
N ILE A 65 -1.85 -0.93 -6.20
CA ILE A 65 -1.22 -2.23 -6.43
C ILE A 65 -1.85 -2.91 -7.64
N ASP A 66 -3.18 -2.94 -7.73
CA ASP A 66 -3.90 -3.51 -8.86
C ASP A 66 -3.62 -2.78 -10.18
N ARG A 67 -3.49 -1.46 -10.15
CA ARG A 67 -3.14 -0.67 -11.33
C ARG A 67 -1.72 -0.94 -11.82
N HIS A 68 -0.74 -1.01 -10.92
CA HIS A 68 0.68 -1.03 -11.28
C HIS A 68 1.32 -2.42 -11.28
N GLN A 69 0.60 -3.44 -10.79
CA GLN A 69 0.99 -4.85 -10.84
C GLN A 69 2.45 -5.07 -10.39
N PRO A 70 2.82 -4.71 -9.14
CA PRO A 70 4.17 -4.94 -8.65
C PRO A 70 4.51 -6.43 -8.65
N LEU A 71 5.80 -6.76 -8.77
CA LEU A 71 6.26 -8.15 -8.79
C LEU A 71 5.83 -8.91 -7.53
N TYR A 72 5.85 -8.23 -6.39
CA TYR A 72 5.26 -8.69 -5.14
C TYR A 72 4.87 -7.51 -4.25
N GLN A 73 4.01 -7.80 -3.30
CA GLN A 73 3.70 -6.93 -2.17
C GLN A 73 3.63 -7.75 -0.89
N THR A 74 3.98 -7.15 0.24
CA THR A 74 3.86 -7.76 1.56
C THR A 74 3.24 -6.77 2.54
N ILE A 75 2.02 -7.09 2.99
CA ILE A 75 1.31 -6.28 3.98
C ILE A 75 1.85 -6.53 5.39
N THR A 76 2.07 -5.46 6.14
CA THR A 76 2.43 -5.51 7.55
C THR A 76 1.22 -5.94 8.39
N ASP A 77 1.30 -7.12 9.02
CA ASP A 77 0.21 -7.66 9.85
C ASP A 77 0.66 -8.02 11.27
N TYR A 78 0.77 -7.02 12.14
CA TYR A 78 0.94 -7.19 13.58
C TYR A 78 0.16 -6.11 14.33
N CYS A 79 -0.24 -6.36 15.59
CA CYS A 79 -1.07 -5.40 16.31
C CYS A 79 -0.23 -4.26 16.89
N PRO A 80 -0.69 -3.00 16.80
CA PRO A 80 -2.08 -2.59 16.50
C PRO A 80 -2.41 -2.32 15.02
N HIS A 81 -1.50 -2.64 14.09
CA HIS A 81 -1.55 -2.20 12.68
C HIS A 81 -2.18 -3.20 11.70
N GLY A 82 -2.25 -4.48 12.06
CA GLY A 82 -2.68 -5.54 11.16
C GLY A 82 -4.15 -5.48 10.74
N VAL A 83 -4.47 -6.14 9.63
CA VAL A 83 -5.82 -6.29 9.06
C VAL A 83 -6.26 -7.75 8.91
N TRP A 84 -5.36 -8.69 9.23
CA TRP A 84 -5.64 -10.11 9.20
C TRP A 84 -5.74 -10.69 10.62
N GLN A 85 -4.67 -10.54 11.42
CA GLN A 85 -4.63 -11.07 12.79
C GLN A 85 -5.24 -10.12 13.83
N CYS A 86 -5.29 -8.82 13.55
CA CYS A 86 -5.74 -7.83 14.53
C CYS A 86 -7.24 -7.55 14.44
N LYS A 87 -7.89 -7.49 15.60
CA LYS A 87 -9.33 -7.15 15.72
C LYS A 87 -9.59 -5.65 15.77
N SER A 88 -8.55 -4.83 15.98
CA SER A 88 -8.67 -3.39 16.21
C SER A 88 -8.93 -2.56 14.95
N ASN A 89 -8.80 -3.16 13.76
CA ASN A 89 -8.97 -2.47 12.47
C ASN A 89 -10.13 -3.08 11.64
N PRO A 90 -11.37 -3.13 12.14
CA PRO A 90 -12.45 -3.89 11.51
C PRO A 90 -12.91 -3.31 10.17
N ARG A 91 -12.81 -1.99 9.95
CA ARG A 91 -13.21 -1.37 8.67
C ARG A 91 -12.16 -1.65 7.60
N SER A 92 -10.88 -1.46 7.90
CA SER A 92 -9.78 -1.78 7.00
C SER A 92 -9.71 -3.28 6.68
N SER A 93 -9.92 -4.14 7.69
CA SER A 93 -9.97 -5.60 7.49
C SER A 93 -11.06 -6.02 6.50
N ARG A 94 -12.22 -5.36 6.54
CA ARG A 94 -13.31 -5.61 5.60
C ARG A 94 -12.90 -5.22 4.17
N VAL A 95 -12.34 -4.02 4.01
CA VAL A 95 -11.85 -3.54 2.70
C VAL A 95 -10.80 -4.49 2.14
N PHE A 96 -9.81 -4.88 2.94
CA PHE A 96 -8.75 -5.80 2.54
C PHE A 96 -9.30 -7.12 2.00
N ARG A 97 -10.21 -7.76 2.76
CA ARG A 97 -10.82 -9.03 2.35
C ARG A 97 -11.66 -8.91 1.08
N THR A 98 -12.47 -7.85 0.96
CA THR A 98 -13.30 -7.62 -0.23
C THR A 98 -12.43 -7.41 -1.47
N LYS A 99 -11.43 -6.53 -1.38
CA LYS A 99 -10.56 -6.20 -2.51
C LYS A 99 -9.72 -7.37 -2.98
N LEU A 100 -9.12 -8.14 -2.06
CA LEU A 100 -8.36 -9.33 -2.47
C LEU A 100 -9.23 -10.39 -3.13
N ALA A 101 -10.49 -10.53 -2.71
CA ALA A 101 -11.43 -11.45 -3.38
C ALA A 101 -11.78 -10.96 -4.80
N GLU A 102 -11.92 -9.65 -5.00
CA GLU A 102 -12.16 -9.03 -6.32
C GLU A 102 -10.95 -9.17 -7.24
N MET A 103 -9.73 -8.95 -6.76
CA MET A 103 -8.50 -9.06 -7.55
C MET A 103 -8.17 -10.51 -7.97
N ALA A 104 -8.74 -11.49 -7.26
CA ALA A 104 -8.54 -12.91 -7.56
C ALA A 104 -9.61 -13.48 -8.53
N ALA A 105 -10.63 -12.71 -8.88
CA ALA A 105 -11.73 -13.10 -9.75
C ALA A 105 -11.44 -12.76 -11.22
#